data_AF-A0A4W5JJV8-F1
#
_entry.id   AF-A0A4W5JJV8-F1
#
_cell.length_a   1.000
_cell.length_b   1.000
_cell.length_c   1.000
_cell.angle_alpha   90.00
_cell.angle_beta   90.00
_cell.angle_gamma   90.00
#
_symmetry.space_group_name_H-M   'P 1'
#
loop_
_entity.id
_entity.type
_entity.pdbx_description
1 polymer ?
#
loop_
_entity_poly.entity_id
_entity_poly.type
_entity_poly.pdbx_seq_one_letter_code
_entity_poly.pdbx_strand_id
1 'polypeptide(L)'
;MLEREASAVELELKMEKELKEILRQEMMKQLEEKDTQLQDMNHRLEERDKLLEERDKLLEGKENELKERRQELEEKDKLLEERVKQLKERDKQVEDVDNENAELAQQICDVKTEVERLRRETSAQMTVGGETSDTDPTLPLRRRNSKELIPPLMRGESRNPDSPVSPSVAVLRLVLLGRTGAGRSAAGNTILGREFGAQASPSAVTQRSKRREGNVCGRQLVLVDTADWFCPGLSLEEMRQDAGLCVRLSAPGPHAFLLVIPVEPSKGEERGVLERIEEMFGEGCWGHTVILFTHDDGLKEQSIEEFLQAGSQDLQQLVEKCERRYHVLNIKDRAHGTPVPELLEQVEKVVAGNRGRFYSSQTYQEAETQVREMEGKIQRLNMERKQREEREMRERFEKELQDSLQKKDGEIQKLKRDIRILRERITELERQLKEERDEEKKRELESELKRESDRREEMERNLERLKEKRENERREMERHRQEIEKMMENYEGEARVEAERNLMKIVLPELQRNIMISKTKMQREFSRQMEEKDRQMKEKDGEMERLRQNLKEVSEIHSVLEERLLREGRGQRALIRVLGWVTRNSSSWLLHNLI
;
A
#
# COMPACT_ATOMS: atom_id res chain seq x y z
N MET A 1 -94.91 -9.19 29.41
CA MET A 1 -93.92 -10.02 28.68
C MET A 1 -93.49 -9.28 27.41
N LEU A 2 -94.44 -8.93 26.53
CA LEU A 2 -94.20 -8.16 25.30
C LEU A 2 -93.47 -6.80 25.50
N GLU A 3 -93.80 -6.01 26.51
CA GLU A 3 -93.08 -4.73 26.77
C GLU A 3 -91.62 -4.93 27.18
N ARG A 4 -91.31 -6.03 27.89
CA ARG A 4 -89.93 -6.35 28.29
C ARG A 4 -89.12 -6.84 27.09
N GLU A 5 -89.74 -7.60 26.19
CA GLU A 5 -89.11 -8.03 24.93
C GLU A 5 -88.87 -6.85 23.99
N ALA A 6 -89.83 -5.93 23.85
CA ALA A 6 -89.66 -4.72 23.06
C ALA A 6 -88.51 -3.83 23.59
N SER A 7 -88.43 -3.65 24.91
CA SER A 7 -87.35 -2.89 25.55
C SER A 7 -85.97 -3.56 25.40
N ALA A 8 -85.91 -4.90 25.41
CA ALA A 8 -84.67 -5.64 25.18
C ALA A 8 -84.18 -5.49 23.73
N VAL A 9 -85.08 -5.59 22.74
CA VAL A 9 -84.75 -5.38 21.32
C VAL A 9 -84.29 -3.93 21.06
N GLU A 10 -84.92 -2.95 21.71
CA GLU A 10 -84.51 -1.55 21.58
C GLU A 10 -83.11 -1.29 22.18
N LEU A 11 -82.78 -1.94 23.30
CA LEU A 11 -81.45 -1.92 23.90
C LEU A 11 -80.39 -2.59 23.01
N GLU A 12 -80.70 -3.75 22.43
CA GLU A 12 -79.79 -4.43 21.49
C GLU A 12 -79.52 -3.57 20.25
N LEU A 13 -80.56 -2.96 19.68
CA LEU A 13 -80.42 -2.11 18.50
C LEU A 13 -79.63 -0.83 18.80
N LYS A 14 -79.74 -0.30 20.03
CA LYS A 14 -78.94 0.82 20.50
C LYS A 14 -77.48 0.44 20.69
N MET A 15 -77.21 -0.71 21.29
CA MET A 15 -75.86 -1.23 21.49
C MET A 15 -75.17 -1.56 20.15
N GLU A 16 -75.90 -2.11 19.17
CA GLU A 16 -75.35 -2.37 17.83
C GLU A 16 -74.99 -1.08 17.08
N LYS A 17 -75.80 -0.02 17.23
CA LYS A 17 -75.49 1.31 16.68
C LYS A 17 -74.25 1.92 17.31
N GLU A 18 -74.12 1.82 18.64
CA GLU A 18 -72.93 2.32 19.36
C GLU A 18 -71.66 1.54 18.96
N LEU A 19 -71.73 0.21 18.84
CA LEU A 19 -70.62 -0.61 18.37
C LEU A 19 -70.19 -0.27 16.93
N LYS A 20 -71.16 -0.05 16.03
CA LYS A 20 -70.88 0.38 14.64
C LYS A 20 -70.22 1.75 14.60
N GLU A 21 -70.60 2.66 15.48
CA GLU A 21 -70.01 3.99 15.57
C GLU A 21 -68.56 3.95 16.11
N ILE A 22 -68.31 3.16 17.15
CA ILE A 22 -66.95 2.94 17.67
C ILE A 22 -66.05 2.32 16.60
N LEU A 23 -66.55 1.32 15.86
CA LEU A 23 -65.78 0.68 14.79
C LEU A 23 -65.46 1.66 13.64
N ARG A 24 -66.40 2.55 13.29
CA ARG A 24 -66.18 3.62 12.30
C ARG A 24 -65.12 4.61 12.75
N GLN A 25 -65.15 5.03 14.02
CA GLN A 25 -64.17 5.96 14.58
C GLN A 25 -62.76 5.34 14.58
N GLU A 26 -62.64 4.06 14.95
CA GLU A 26 -61.36 3.35 14.92
C GLU A 26 -60.83 3.20 13.49
N MET A 27 -61.68 2.86 12.53
CA MET A 27 -61.29 2.76 11.12
C MET A 27 -60.85 4.11 10.54
N MET A 28 -61.52 5.21 10.88
CA MET A 28 -61.12 6.56 10.48
C MET A 28 -59.76 6.94 11.04
N LYS A 29 -59.51 6.64 12.32
CA LYS A 29 -58.22 6.90 12.96
C LYS A 29 -57.08 6.12 12.31
N GLN A 30 -57.31 4.86 11.94
CA GLN A 30 -56.33 4.05 11.20
C GLN A 30 -56.10 4.58 9.78
N LEU A 31 -57.13 5.14 9.15
CA LEU A 31 -57.00 5.75 7.82
C LEU A 31 -56.15 7.03 7.90
N GLU A 32 -56.43 7.89 8.87
CA GLU A 32 -55.64 9.11 9.13
C GLU A 32 -54.17 8.78 9.42
N GLU A 33 -53.90 7.77 10.26
CA GLU A 33 -52.52 7.35 10.56
C GLU A 33 -51.77 6.86 9.30
N LYS A 34 -52.45 6.11 8.43
CA LYS A 34 -51.88 5.68 7.15
C LYS A 34 -51.66 6.82 6.17
N ASP A 35 -52.57 7.79 6.11
CA ASP A 35 -52.41 8.98 5.27
C ASP A 35 -51.20 9.81 5.70
N THR A 36 -50.98 9.99 7.01
CA THR A 36 -49.78 10.68 7.52
C THR A 36 -48.50 9.91 7.17
N GLN A 37 -48.51 8.58 7.26
CA GLN A 37 -47.37 7.74 6.86
C GLN A 37 -47.08 7.84 5.35
N LEU A 38 -48.13 7.88 4.51
CA LEU A 38 -47.98 8.07 3.07
C LEU A 38 -47.40 9.45 2.73
N GLN A 39 -47.83 10.50 3.45
CA GLN A 39 -47.27 11.84 3.29
C GLN A 39 -45.77 11.89 3.66
N ASP A 40 -45.37 11.27 4.77
CA ASP A 40 -43.94 11.17 5.15
C ASP A 40 -43.13 10.40 4.09
N MET A 41 -43.65 9.27 3.61
CA MET A 41 -42.97 8.51 2.55
C MET A 41 -42.82 9.30 1.25
N ASN A 42 -43.85 10.04 0.83
CA ASN A 42 -43.78 10.89 -0.35
C ASN A 42 -42.75 12.01 -0.18
N HIS A 43 -42.69 12.65 0.99
CA HIS A 43 -41.69 13.67 1.26
C HIS A 43 -40.25 13.13 1.16
N ARG A 44 -40.00 11.95 1.72
CA ARG A 44 -38.69 11.28 1.62
C ARG A 44 -38.35 10.86 0.18
N LEU A 45 -39.35 10.52 -0.63
CA LEU A 45 -39.13 10.24 -2.06
C LEU A 45 -38.74 11.50 -2.81
N GLU A 46 -39.42 12.62 -2.56
CA GLU A 46 -39.05 13.92 -3.16
C GLU A 46 -37.63 14.37 -2.76
N GLU A 47 -37.23 14.16 -1.51
CA GLU A 47 -35.85 14.42 -1.08
C GLU A 47 -34.83 13.54 -1.80
N ARG A 48 -35.15 12.25 -1.99
CA ARG A 48 -34.29 11.33 -2.75
C ARG A 48 -34.19 11.71 -4.22
N ASP A 49 -35.27 12.16 -4.84
CA ASP A 49 -35.27 12.61 -6.24
C ASP A 49 -34.37 13.85 -6.42
N LYS A 50 -34.40 14.79 -5.47
CA LYS A 50 -33.48 15.95 -5.46
C LYS A 50 -32.02 15.52 -5.34
N LEU A 51 -31.72 14.58 -4.45
CA LEU A 51 -30.35 14.05 -4.28
C LEU A 51 -29.86 13.29 -5.53
N LEU A 52 -30.76 12.60 -6.24
CA LEU A 52 -30.44 11.94 -7.50
C LEU A 52 -30.11 12.97 -8.58
N GLU A 53 -30.89 14.05 -8.68
CA GLU A 53 -30.65 15.12 -9.65
C GLU A 53 -29.30 15.83 -9.39
N GLU A 54 -28.94 16.07 -8.12
CA GLU A 54 -27.62 16.61 -7.76
C GLU A 54 -26.48 15.65 -8.12
N ARG A 55 -26.67 14.34 -7.89
CA ARG A 55 -25.69 13.32 -8.25
C ARG A 55 -25.48 13.26 -9.76
N ASP A 56 -26.54 13.34 -10.55
CA ASP A 56 -26.48 13.27 -12.00
C ASP A 56 -25.73 14.50 -12.57
N LYS A 57 -25.96 15.69 -12.02
CA LYS A 57 -25.16 16.91 -12.34
C LYS A 57 -23.68 16.73 -12.02
N LEU A 58 -23.36 16.10 -10.89
CA LEU A 58 -21.97 15.85 -10.49
C LEU A 58 -21.29 14.81 -11.38
N LEU A 59 -22.04 13.79 -11.83
CA LEU A 59 -21.56 12.80 -12.79
C LEU A 59 -21.27 13.43 -14.15
N GLU A 60 -22.16 14.29 -14.65
CA GLU A 60 -21.95 15.03 -15.90
C GLU A 60 -20.69 15.91 -15.82
N GLY A 61 -20.48 16.60 -14.70
CA GLY A 61 -19.26 17.37 -14.45
C GLY A 61 -17.99 16.50 -14.47
N LYS A 62 -18.04 15.30 -13.88
CA LYS A 62 -16.92 14.35 -13.89
C LYS A 62 -16.67 13.75 -15.27
N GLU A 63 -17.70 13.50 -16.04
CA GLU A 63 -17.57 13.00 -17.41
C GLU A 63 -16.88 14.03 -18.32
N ASN A 64 -17.20 15.32 -18.15
CA ASN A 64 -16.52 16.41 -18.84
C ASN A 64 -15.04 16.53 -18.44
N GLU A 65 -14.71 16.47 -17.14
CA GLU A 65 -13.32 16.46 -16.65
C GLU A 65 -12.52 15.27 -17.22
N LEU A 66 -13.16 14.11 -17.36
CA LEU A 66 -12.54 12.93 -17.99
C LEU A 66 -12.34 13.09 -19.50
N LYS A 67 -13.24 13.82 -20.18
CA LYS A 67 -13.13 14.13 -21.60
C LYS A 67 -11.94 15.05 -21.87
N GLU A 68 -11.75 16.08 -21.05
CA GLU A 68 -10.59 16.98 -21.12
C GLU A 68 -9.28 16.22 -20.86
N ARG A 69 -9.21 15.41 -19.80
CA ARG A 69 -8.03 14.57 -19.53
C ARG A 69 -7.68 13.61 -20.66
N ARG A 70 -8.69 13.04 -21.34
CA ARG A 70 -8.46 12.18 -22.51
C ARG A 70 -7.82 12.96 -23.66
N GLN A 71 -8.26 14.19 -23.92
CA GLN A 71 -7.65 15.05 -24.95
C GLN A 71 -6.21 15.39 -24.61
N GLU A 72 -5.91 15.76 -23.36
CA GLU A 72 -4.54 16.02 -22.92
C GLU A 72 -3.61 14.80 -23.06
N LEU A 73 -4.13 13.60 -22.79
CA LEU A 73 -3.37 12.37 -22.96
C LEU A 73 -3.08 12.10 -24.44
N GLU A 74 -4.06 12.31 -25.31
CA GLU A 74 -3.89 12.13 -26.76
C GLU A 74 -2.85 13.12 -27.34
N GLU A 75 -2.79 14.35 -26.83
CA GLU A 75 -1.73 15.32 -27.18
C GLU A 75 -0.35 14.89 -26.68
N LYS A 76 -0.26 14.35 -25.45
CA LYS A 76 0.99 13.83 -24.90
C LYS A 76 1.49 12.61 -25.68
N ASP A 77 0.60 11.74 -26.12
CA ASP A 77 0.96 10.57 -26.93
C ASP A 77 1.54 11.00 -28.29
N LYS A 78 0.95 12.01 -28.95
CA LYS A 78 1.50 12.59 -30.19
C LYS A 78 2.89 13.19 -29.98
N LEU A 79 3.11 13.92 -28.87
CA LEU A 79 4.43 14.46 -28.50
C LEU A 79 5.46 13.36 -28.23
N LEU A 80 5.04 12.26 -27.59
CA LEU A 80 5.90 11.11 -27.34
C LEU A 80 6.31 10.42 -28.65
N GLU A 81 5.37 10.22 -29.59
CA GLU A 81 5.67 9.67 -30.92
C GLU A 81 6.71 10.52 -31.67
N GLU A 82 6.57 11.85 -31.63
CA GLU A 82 7.53 12.75 -32.25
C GLU A 82 8.92 12.65 -31.60
N ARG A 83 8.98 12.55 -30.26
CA ARG A 83 10.23 12.42 -29.54
C ARG A 83 10.93 11.07 -29.79
N VAL A 84 10.16 9.99 -29.94
CA VAL A 84 10.68 8.68 -30.35
C VAL A 84 11.28 8.76 -31.76
N LYS A 85 10.64 9.49 -32.68
CA LYS A 85 11.18 9.69 -34.03
C LYS A 85 12.51 10.45 -34.00
N GLN A 86 12.63 11.50 -33.18
CA GLN A 86 13.88 12.24 -33.00
C GLN A 86 14.98 11.37 -32.38
N LEU A 87 14.64 10.50 -31.42
CA LEU A 87 15.62 9.58 -30.82
C LEU A 87 16.15 8.57 -31.84
N LYS A 88 15.29 7.99 -32.69
CA LYS A 88 15.73 7.10 -33.78
C LYS A 88 16.72 7.77 -34.74
N GLU A 89 16.50 9.04 -35.06
CA GLU A 89 17.41 9.81 -35.91
C GLU A 89 18.78 10.02 -35.22
N ARG A 90 18.77 10.32 -33.92
CA ARG A 90 19.99 10.46 -33.13
C ARG A 90 20.76 9.14 -33.00
N ASP A 91 20.07 8.03 -32.78
CA ASP A 91 20.69 6.71 -32.69
C ASP A 91 21.41 6.36 -34.00
N LYS A 92 20.79 6.69 -35.15
CA LYS A 92 21.43 6.53 -36.46
C LYS A 92 22.69 7.38 -36.61
N GLN A 93 22.66 8.63 -36.16
CA GLN A 93 23.85 9.50 -36.17
C GLN A 93 24.97 8.95 -35.27
N VAL A 94 24.63 8.36 -34.12
CA VAL A 94 25.61 7.73 -33.25
C VAL A 94 26.23 6.50 -33.92
N GLU A 95 25.41 5.68 -34.59
CA GLU A 95 25.89 4.51 -35.35
C GLU A 95 26.86 4.90 -36.47
N ASP A 96 26.57 5.99 -37.20
CA ASP A 96 27.46 6.53 -38.23
C ASP A 96 28.83 6.96 -37.63
N VAL A 97 28.81 7.66 -36.49
CA VAL A 97 30.04 8.08 -35.78
C VAL A 97 30.84 6.90 -35.22
N ASP A 98 30.16 5.87 -34.72
CA ASP A 98 30.83 4.66 -34.22
C ASP A 98 31.53 3.90 -35.36
N ASN A 99 30.93 3.87 -36.55
CA ASN A 99 31.55 3.31 -37.75
C ASN A 99 32.79 4.12 -38.18
N GLU A 100 32.71 5.45 -38.20
CA GLU A 100 33.87 6.32 -38.48
C GLU A 100 35.00 6.11 -37.47
N ASN A 101 34.65 6.00 -36.18
CA ASN A 101 35.62 5.74 -35.11
C ASN A 101 36.28 4.36 -35.26
N ALA A 102 35.53 3.35 -35.72
CA ALA A 102 36.08 2.02 -36.00
C ALA A 102 37.07 2.06 -37.17
N GLU A 103 36.78 2.80 -38.24
CA GLU A 103 37.72 3.01 -39.35
C GLU A 103 39.00 3.72 -38.90
N LEU A 104 38.88 4.79 -38.11
CA LEU A 104 40.02 5.50 -37.55
C LEU A 104 40.86 4.59 -36.64
N ALA A 105 40.22 3.77 -35.80
CA ALA A 105 40.92 2.82 -34.95
C ALA A 105 41.71 1.78 -35.78
N GLN A 106 41.15 1.32 -36.90
CA GLN A 106 41.84 0.42 -37.83
C GLN A 106 43.08 1.10 -38.44
N GLN A 107 42.94 2.35 -38.92
CA GLN A 107 44.06 3.12 -39.45
C GLN A 107 45.17 3.33 -38.41
N ILE A 108 44.81 3.62 -37.15
CA ILE A 108 45.78 3.75 -36.05
C ILE A 108 46.53 2.43 -35.80
N CYS A 109 45.82 1.30 -35.84
CA CYS A 109 46.44 -0.02 -35.72
C CYS A 109 47.45 -0.28 -36.85
N ASP A 110 47.08 0.02 -38.09
CA ASP A 110 47.96 -0.18 -39.25
C ASP A 110 49.22 0.69 -39.13
N VAL A 111 49.07 1.97 -38.80
CA VAL A 111 50.21 2.88 -38.57
C VAL A 111 51.07 2.38 -37.40
N LYS A 112 50.46 1.93 -36.31
CA LYS A 112 51.19 1.38 -35.16
C LYS A 112 52.01 0.15 -35.54
N THR A 113 51.45 -0.76 -36.33
CA THR A 113 52.19 -1.93 -36.82
C THR A 113 53.38 -1.54 -37.69
N GLU A 114 53.23 -0.51 -38.52
CA GLU A 114 54.30 -0.03 -39.39
C GLU A 114 55.41 0.69 -38.61
N VAL A 115 55.04 1.48 -37.60
CA VAL A 115 56.02 2.09 -36.66
C VAL A 115 56.79 1.00 -35.92
N GLU A 116 56.14 -0.08 -35.48
CA GLU A 116 56.85 -1.18 -34.85
C GLU A 116 57.77 -1.94 -35.83
N ARG A 117 57.36 -2.11 -37.10
CA ARG A 117 58.21 -2.70 -38.15
C ARG A 117 59.48 -1.86 -38.33
N LEU A 118 59.33 -0.56 -38.52
CA LEU A 118 60.46 0.38 -38.66
C LEU A 118 61.36 0.40 -37.42
N ARG A 119 60.78 0.33 -36.21
CA ARG A 119 61.57 0.21 -34.96
C ARG A 119 62.40 -1.08 -34.92
N ARG A 120 61.82 -2.22 -35.34
CA ARG A 120 62.55 -3.50 -35.41
C ARG A 120 63.69 -3.44 -36.44
N GLU A 121 63.46 -2.82 -37.59
CA GLU A 121 64.50 -2.63 -38.63
C GLU A 121 65.63 -1.72 -38.14
N THR A 122 65.29 -0.62 -37.47
CA THR A 122 66.29 0.30 -36.89
C THR A 122 67.08 -0.39 -35.77
N SER A 123 66.41 -1.18 -34.94
CA SER A 123 67.07 -1.97 -33.88
C SER A 123 67.95 -3.08 -34.44
N ALA A 124 67.62 -3.67 -35.59
CA ALA A 124 68.44 -4.67 -36.28
C ALA A 124 69.66 -4.05 -37.00
N GLN A 125 69.61 -2.77 -37.36
CA GLN A 125 70.76 -2.03 -37.89
C GLN A 125 71.75 -1.60 -36.78
N MET A 126 71.29 -1.46 -35.53
CA MET A 126 72.12 -1.10 -34.38
C MET A 126 72.90 -2.29 -33.78
N THR A 127 72.64 -3.53 -34.18
CA THR A 127 73.30 -4.74 -33.64
C THR A 127 74.45 -5.28 -34.50
N VAL A 128 74.83 -4.58 -35.59
CA VAL A 128 76.02 -4.91 -36.38
C VAL A 128 77.14 -3.93 -36.04
N GLY A 129 77.79 -4.15 -34.90
CA GLY A 129 79.02 -3.43 -34.54
C GLY A 129 79.38 -3.51 -33.06
N GLY A 130 80.27 -4.43 -32.71
CA GLY A 130 81.05 -4.35 -31.47
C GLY A 130 81.14 -5.65 -30.66
N GLU A 131 82.13 -6.47 -31.01
CA GLU A 131 82.68 -7.52 -30.16
C GLU A 131 83.45 -6.91 -28.97
N THR A 132 83.34 -7.50 -27.76
CA THR A 132 84.45 -8.12 -26.99
C THR A 132 83.96 -8.63 -25.63
N SER A 133 84.54 -9.77 -25.21
CA SER A 133 84.62 -10.44 -23.89
C SER A 133 84.43 -9.57 -22.62
N ASP A 134 83.91 -10.03 -21.48
CA ASP A 134 84.33 -11.22 -20.70
C ASP A 134 83.34 -11.53 -19.51
N THR A 135 83.44 -12.74 -18.94
CA THR A 135 83.00 -13.23 -17.58
C THR A 135 81.52 -13.56 -17.22
N ASP A 136 81.36 -14.80 -16.71
CA ASP A 136 80.23 -15.57 -16.13
C ASP A 136 79.87 -15.12 -14.68
N PRO A 137 78.85 -15.63 -13.93
CA PRO A 137 77.65 -16.46 -14.25
C PRO A 137 76.31 -15.87 -13.71
N THR A 138 75.17 -16.49 -14.03
CA THR A 138 74.13 -17.05 -13.09
C THR A 138 72.79 -17.34 -13.84
N LEU A 139 72.24 -18.53 -13.60
CA LEU A 139 70.99 -19.15 -14.08
C LEU A 139 69.68 -18.37 -13.73
N PRO A 140 68.47 -18.89 -14.03
CA PRO A 140 67.85 -19.27 -15.32
C PRO A 140 66.43 -18.65 -15.46
N LEU A 141 65.70 -18.87 -16.58
CA LEU A 141 64.27 -19.31 -16.60
C LEU A 141 63.55 -19.10 -17.94
N ARG A 142 62.99 -20.22 -18.39
CA ARG A 142 61.65 -20.43 -18.99
C ARG A 142 61.22 -19.78 -20.33
N ARG A 143 60.99 -20.74 -21.24
CA ARG A 143 59.74 -21.06 -21.97
C ARG A 143 59.33 -20.19 -23.17
N ARG A 144 59.44 -20.86 -24.33
CA ARG A 144 58.42 -21.17 -25.35
C ARG A 144 57.53 -20.02 -25.83
N ASN A 145 57.44 -19.90 -27.15
CA ASN A 145 56.28 -20.43 -27.90
C ASN A 145 56.47 -20.32 -29.41
N SER A 146 56.16 -21.41 -30.11
CA SER A 146 55.66 -21.39 -31.49
C SER A 146 55.15 -22.80 -31.81
N LYS A 147 53.83 -22.97 -31.96
CA LYS A 147 53.06 -22.89 -33.23
C LYS A 147 53.22 -24.19 -34.02
N GLU A 148 52.23 -24.79 -34.65
CA GLU A 148 50.86 -24.45 -35.05
C GLU A 148 50.26 -25.74 -35.64
N LEU A 149 48.94 -25.78 -35.92
CA LEU A 149 48.30 -26.28 -37.17
C LEU A 149 46.93 -26.99 -36.93
N ILE A 150 45.85 -26.24 -37.24
CA ILE A 150 44.60 -26.50 -38.04
C ILE A 150 43.82 -27.88 -37.98
N PRO A 151 42.56 -28.00 -38.51
CA PRO A 151 41.27 -28.34 -37.82
C PRO A 151 40.66 -29.69 -38.35
N PRO A 152 39.32 -29.91 -38.52
CA PRO A 152 38.11 -29.82 -37.66
C PRO A 152 37.41 -31.20 -37.43
N LEU A 153 36.33 -31.19 -36.62
CA LEU A 153 35.19 -32.15 -36.54
C LEU A 153 35.46 -33.68 -36.50
N MET A 154 35.04 -34.34 -35.42
CA MET A 154 33.99 -35.37 -35.46
C MET A 154 33.43 -35.68 -34.06
N ARG A 155 32.11 -35.86 -34.08
CA ARG A 155 31.17 -36.28 -33.03
C ARG A 155 31.64 -37.51 -32.24
N GLY A 156 31.53 -37.44 -30.91
CA GLY A 156 31.75 -38.57 -30.00
C GLY A 156 31.45 -38.20 -28.55
N GLU A 157 30.26 -38.61 -28.12
CA GLU A 157 29.70 -38.74 -26.76
C GLU A 157 30.66 -38.60 -25.56
N SER A 158 30.28 -37.77 -24.59
CA SER A 158 30.07 -38.19 -23.20
C SER A 158 29.76 -36.96 -22.34
N ARG A 159 28.52 -36.88 -21.86
CA ARG A 159 28.12 -35.97 -20.78
C ARG A 159 28.93 -36.33 -19.54
N ASN A 160 29.82 -35.45 -19.11
CA ASN A 160 30.15 -35.31 -17.70
C ASN A 160 29.70 -33.93 -17.21
N PRO A 161 29.18 -33.87 -15.98
CA PRO A 161 28.64 -32.67 -15.36
C PRO A 161 29.80 -31.77 -14.96
N ASP A 162 29.54 -30.46 -14.93
CA ASP A 162 30.33 -29.37 -14.34
C ASP A 162 30.47 -28.22 -15.33
N SER A 163 29.37 -27.51 -15.52
CA SER A 163 29.42 -26.08 -15.74
C SER A 163 28.81 -25.44 -14.51
N PRO A 164 29.45 -24.42 -13.89
CA PRO A 164 28.89 -23.75 -12.74
C PRO A 164 27.57 -23.13 -13.19
N VAL A 165 26.47 -23.68 -12.69
CA VAL A 165 25.18 -23.00 -12.69
C VAL A 165 25.46 -21.68 -12.00
N SER A 166 25.51 -20.60 -12.79
CA SER A 166 25.49 -19.23 -12.30
C SER A 166 24.41 -19.16 -11.22
N PRO A 167 24.78 -18.87 -9.95
CA PRO A 167 23.80 -18.86 -8.88
C PRO A 167 22.74 -17.84 -9.25
N SER A 168 21.48 -18.24 -9.09
CA SER A 168 20.33 -17.34 -9.19
C SER A 168 20.66 -16.01 -8.51
N VAL A 169 20.29 -14.89 -9.15
CA VAL A 169 20.52 -13.56 -8.58
C VAL A 169 19.75 -13.47 -7.26
N ALA A 170 20.40 -13.82 -6.16
CA ALA A 170 19.75 -13.98 -4.87
C ALA A 170 19.40 -12.60 -4.31
N VAL A 171 18.09 -12.34 -4.22
CA VAL A 171 17.53 -11.09 -3.69
C VAL A 171 18.02 -10.87 -2.26
N LEU A 172 18.74 -9.78 -2.03
CA LEU A 172 19.22 -9.38 -0.70
C LEU A 172 18.12 -8.55 -0.01
N ARG A 173 17.78 -8.89 1.23
CA ARG A 173 16.68 -8.27 2.01
C ARG A 173 17.26 -7.59 3.24
N LEU A 174 17.09 -6.29 3.35
CA LEU A 174 17.64 -5.47 4.43
C LEU A 174 16.52 -4.75 5.17
N VAL A 175 16.63 -4.62 6.48
CA VAL A 175 15.68 -3.88 7.32
C VAL A 175 16.44 -2.74 7.99
N LEU A 176 16.00 -1.50 7.77
CA LEU A 176 16.58 -0.31 8.39
C LEU A 176 15.95 -0.08 9.75
N LEU A 177 16.75 -0.14 10.81
CA LEU A 177 16.38 0.15 12.20
C LEU A 177 17.06 1.44 12.65
N GLY A 178 16.52 2.11 13.65
CA GLY A 178 17.10 3.36 14.17
C GLY A 178 16.02 4.35 14.60
N ARG A 179 16.43 5.39 15.32
CA ARG A 179 15.53 6.42 15.86
C ARG A 179 15.05 7.41 14.80
N THR A 180 14.03 8.21 15.12
CA THR A 180 13.71 9.42 14.36
C THR A 180 14.92 10.35 14.32
N GLY A 181 15.19 10.98 13.18
CA GLY A 181 16.34 11.88 13.02
C GLY A 181 17.66 11.18 12.70
N ALA A 182 17.76 9.85 12.86
CA ALA A 182 18.96 9.09 12.51
C ALA A 182 19.24 9.00 11.00
N GLY A 183 18.40 9.62 10.16
CA GLY A 183 18.60 9.59 8.71
C GLY A 183 18.30 8.24 8.04
N ARG A 184 17.54 7.32 8.67
CA ARG A 184 17.17 6.00 8.09
C ARG A 184 16.66 6.07 6.67
N SER A 185 15.59 6.83 6.43
CA SER A 185 15.02 6.94 5.09
C SER A 185 16.02 7.53 4.10
N ALA A 186 16.83 8.49 4.53
CA ALA A 186 17.80 9.13 3.67
C ALA A 186 19.01 8.20 3.36
N ALA A 187 19.47 7.41 4.33
CA ALA A 187 20.41 6.31 4.12
C ALA A 187 19.84 5.25 3.16
N GLY A 188 18.55 4.93 3.28
CA GLY A 188 17.87 4.02 2.36
C GLY A 188 17.82 4.54 0.92
N ASN A 189 17.73 5.86 0.73
CA ASN A 189 17.79 6.49 -0.59
C ASN A 189 19.19 6.41 -1.17
N THR A 190 20.22 6.70 -0.36
CA THR A 190 21.63 6.59 -0.76
C THR A 190 21.96 5.16 -1.16
N ILE A 191 21.50 4.15 -0.39
CA ILE A 191 21.70 2.73 -0.72
C ILE A 191 21.03 2.35 -2.03
N LEU A 192 19.81 2.83 -2.30
CA LEU A 192 19.05 2.47 -3.51
C LEU A 192 19.36 3.35 -4.74
N GLY A 193 20.13 4.43 -4.58
CA GLY A 193 20.53 5.34 -5.67
C GLY A 193 19.37 6.08 -6.35
N ARG A 194 18.23 6.29 -5.66
CA ARG A 194 17.04 6.96 -6.22
C ARG A 194 16.44 7.97 -5.24
N GLU A 195 16.00 9.11 -5.75
CA GLU A 195 15.27 10.10 -4.96
C GLU A 195 13.89 9.59 -4.56
N PHE A 196 13.60 9.68 -3.27
CA PHE A 196 12.24 9.57 -2.77
C PHE A 196 11.61 10.96 -2.83
N GLY A 197 10.43 11.05 -3.44
CA GLY A 197 9.74 12.33 -3.63
C GLY A 197 9.63 13.13 -2.33
N ALA A 198 10.04 14.41 -2.38
CA ALA A 198 9.86 15.56 -1.48
C ALA A 198 9.92 15.40 0.07
N GLN A 199 9.91 14.20 0.64
CA GLN A 199 9.85 13.92 2.09
C GLN A 199 11.11 13.23 2.62
N ALA A 200 12.18 13.13 1.85
CA ALA A 200 13.42 12.51 2.30
C ALA A 200 14.37 13.51 2.99
N SER A 201 13.87 14.28 3.96
CA SER A 201 14.74 15.04 4.84
C SER A 201 15.19 14.16 6.02
N PRO A 202 16.36 14.41 6.64
CA PRO A 202 16.75 13.78 7.90
C PRO A 202 15.71 13.96 9.01
N SER A 203 14.83 14.96 8.87
CA SER A 203 13.75 15.34 9.79
C SER A 203 12.39 14.67 9.50
N ALA A 204 12.24 13.90 8.43
CA ALA A 204 10.98 13.28 8.08
C ALA A 204 10.72 11.99 8.87
N VAL A 205 9.54 11.89 9.50
CA VAL A 205 9.15 10.75 10.34
C VAL A 205 8.41 9.71 9.53
N THR A 206 9.00 8.52 9.37
CA THR A 206 8.32 7.34 8.83
C THR A 206 7.30 6.82 9.85
N GLN A 207 6.00 7.04 9.61
CA GLN A 207 4.92 6.60 10.52
C GLN A 207 4.59 5.10 10.43
N ARG A 208 5.02 4.41 9.37
CA ARG A 208 4.80 2.97 9.15
C ARG A 208 5.90 2.35 8.30
N SER A 209 6.18 1.08 8.55
CA SER A 209 7.11 0.26 7.79
C SER A 209 6.77 0.23 6.29
N LYS A 210 7.75 0.48 5.42
CA LYS A 210 7.59 0.53 3.95
C LYS A 210 8.65 -0.34 3.25
N ARG A 211 8.21 -1.16 2.29
CA ARG A 211 9.09 -1.97 1.44
C ARG A 211 9.47 -1.20 0.19
N ARG A 212 10.75 -1.26 -0.17
CA ARG A 212 11.36 -0.60 -1.33
C ARG A 212 12.25 -1.61 -2.04
N GLU A 213 12.36 -1.52 -3.35
CA GLU A 213 13.18 -2.43 -4.15
C GLU A 213 14.04 -1.67 -5.15
N GLY A 214 15.23 -2.17 -5.43
CA GLY A 214 16.13 -1.60 -6.43
C GLY A 214 17.23 -2.59 -6.82
N ASN A 215 17.87 -2.35 -7.96
CA ASN A 215 19.07 -3.07 -8.36
C ASN A 215 20.29 -2.19 -8.08
N VAL A 216 21.21 -2.68 -7.25
CA VAL A 216 22.40 -1.94 -6.80
C VAL A 216 23.60 -2.88 -6.92
N CYS A 217 24.68 -2.43 -7.57
CA CYS A 217 25.87 -3.23 -7.82
C CYS A 217 25.59 -4.60 -8.47
N GLY A 218 24.59 -4.69 -9.35
CA GLY A 218 24.20 -5.93 -10.02
C GLY A 218 23.38 -6.91 -9.17
N ARG A 219 22.97 -6.50 -7.96
CA ARG A 219 22.19 -7.31 -7.02
C ARG A 219 20.81 -6.70 -6.77
N GLN A 220 19.77 -7.53 -6.80
CA GLN A 220 18.43 -7.11 -6.41
C GLN A 220 18.36 -6.94 -4.89
N LEU A 221 18.02 -5.73 -4.45
CA LEU A 221 17.87 -5.35 -3.06
C LEU A 221 16.42 -5.05 -2.74
N VAL A 222 15.95 -5.59 -1.62
CA VAL A 222 14.70 -5.24 -0.95
C VAL A 222 15.08 -4.57 0.35
N LEU A 223 14.65 -3.33 0.53
CA LEU A 223 14.92 -2.51 1.70
C LEU A 223 13.59 -2.21 2.41
N VAL A 224 13.49 -2.57 3.69
CA VAL A 224 12.33 -2.24 4.53
C VAL A 224 12.73 -1.10 5.46
N ASP A 225 12.13 0.06 5.25
CA ASP A 225 12.28 1.26 6.09
C ASP A 225 11.24 1.19 7.22
N THR A 226 11.66 1.01 8.47
CA THR A 226 10.75 0.78 9.60
C THR A 226 10.24 2.07 10.25
N ALA A 227 9.12 1.99 10.97
CA ALA A 227 8.70 3.11 11.82
C ALA A 227 9.70 3.33 12.97
N ASP A 228 9.64 4.49 13.63
CA ASP A 228 10.46 4.73 14.83
C ASP A 228 9.94 3.95 16.04
N TRP A 229 10.39 2.71 16.16
CA TRP A 229 10.10 1.86 17.32
C TRP A 229 10.76 2.35 18.60
N PHE A 230 11.65 3.34 18.55
CA PHE A 230 12.40 3.84 19.72
C PHE A 230 11.81 5.13 20.28
N CYS A 231 10.75 5.64 19.65
CA CYS A 231 10.04 6.81 20.15
C CYS A 231 9.43 6.51 21.54
N PRO A 232 9.70 7.34 22.56
CA PRO A 232 9.11 7.18 23.89
C PRO A 232 7.57 7.27 23.91
N GLY A 233 6.97 7.91 22.91
CA GLY A 233 5.51 8.08 22.79
C GLY A 233 4.77 7.00 22.01
N LEU A 234 5.47 5.99 21.46
CA LEU A 234 4.84 4.89 20.72
C LEU A 234 4.36 3.82 21.70
N SER A 235 3.10 3.39 21.61
CA SER A 235 2.59 2.31 22.43
C SER A 235 3.19 0.96 22.02
N LEU A 236 3.30 0.02 22.97
CA LEU A 236 3.80 -1.33 22.69
C LEU A 236 2.93 -2.07 21.65
N GLU A 237 1.64 -1.79 21.62
CA GLU A 237 0.71 -2.39 20.65
C GLU A 237 0.94 -1.86 19.23
N GLU A 238 1.10 -0.54 19.06
CA GLU A 238 1.45 0.05 17.76
C GLU A 238 2.81 -0.43 17.25
N MET A 239 3.79 -0.55 18.16
CA MET A 239 5.10 -1.10 17.84
C MET A 239 4.99 -2.55 17.34
N ARG A 240 4.24 -3.40 18.05
CA ARG A 240 4.01 -4.80 17.63
C ARG A 240 3.26 -4.91 16.31
N GLN A 241 2.30 -4.02 16.06
CA GLN A 241 1.59 -3.95 14.77
C GLN A 241 2.54 -3.58 13.62
N ASP A 242 3.40 -2.59 13.81
CA ASP A 242 4.38 -2.20 12.79
C ASP A 242 5.52 -3.22 12.64
N ALA A 243 5.93 -3.88 13.72
CA ALA A 243 6.86 -5.00 13.69
C ALA A 243 6.27 -6.18 12.89
N GLY A 244 4.99 -6.52 13.09
CA GLY A 244 4.29 -7.51 12.28
C GLY A 244 4.22 -7.12 10.79
N LEU A 245 4.01 -5.83 10.50
CA LEU A 245 4.11 -5.30 9.14
C LEU A 245 5.54 -5.44 8.59
N CYS A 246 6.57 -5.13 9.37
CA CYS A 246 7.97 -5.31 8.98
C CYS A 246 8.28 -6.77 8.68
N VAL A 247 7.84 -7.72 9.51
CA VAL A 247 7.98 -9.17 9.28
C VAL A 247 7.36 -9.56 7.94
N ARG A 248 6.12 -9.11 7.67
CA ARG A 248 5.44 -9.33 6.39
C ARG A 248 6.23 -8.80 5.20
N LEU A 249 6.77 -7.59 5.32
CA LEU A 249 7.51 -6.92 4.25
C LEU A 249 8.93 -7.49 4.03
N SER A 250 9.50 -8.17 5.02
CA SER A 250 10.84 -8.77 4.96
C SER A 250 10.82 -10.30 4.80
N ALA A 251 9.65 -10.92 4.69
CA ALA A 251 9.47 -12.36 4.50
C ALA A 251 10.27 -12.91 3.30
N PRO A 252 10.85 -14.12 3.39
CA PRO A 252 10.80 -15.07 4.53
C PRO A 252 11.68 -14.69 5.73
N GLY A 253 12.43 -13.59 5.64
CA GLY A 253 13.29 -13.09 6.70
C GLY A 253 14.37 -12.15 6.15
N PRO A 254 14.82 -11.13 6.90
CA PRO A 254 15.88 -10.24 6.46
C PRO A 254 17.24 -10.94 6.45
N HIS A 255 18.08 -10.62 5.47
CA HIS A 255 19.46 -11.09 5.43
C HIS A 255 20.34 -10.33 6.42
N ALA A 256 20.09 -9.02 6.58
CA ALA A 256 20.71 -8.20 7.60
C ALA A 256 19.78 -7.09 8.10
N PHE A 257 19.98 -6.69 9.35
CA PHE A 257 19.43 -5.48 9.93
C PHE A 257 20.49 -4.38 9.86
N LEU A 258 20.13 -3.20 9.37
CA LEU A 258 21.00 -2.02 9.38
C LEU A 258 20.54 -1.08 10.49
N LEU A 259 21.30 -1.02 11.59
CA LEU A 259 20.98 -0.15 12.71
C LEU A 259 21.61 1.22 12.51
N VAL A 260 20.79 2.19 12.11
CA VAL A 260 21.21 3.53 11.75
C VAL A 260 21.38 4.42 12.98
N ILE A 261 22.58 4.96 13.15
CA ILE A 261 22.98 5.82 14.28
C ILE A 261 23.66 7.08 13.73
N PRO A 262 23.24 8.30 14.11
CA PRO A 262 23.93 9.52 13.71
C PRO A 262 25.24 9.69 14.47
N VAL A 263 26.28 10.21 13.81
CA VAL A 263 27.58 10.56 14.42
C VAL A 263 27.46 11.93 15.10
N GLU A 264 26.60 12.00 16.11
CA GLU A 264 26.42 13.17 16.96
C GLU A 264 26.56 12.76 18.43
N PRO A 265 27.04 13.64 19.34
CA PRO A 265 27.15 13.32 20.75
C PRO A 265 25.77 12.95 21.33
N SER A 266 25.54 11.65 21.54
CA SER A 266 24.26 11.15 22.03
C SER A 266 24.19 11.22 23.56
N LYS A 267 22.98 11.42 24.09
CA LYS A 267 22.70 11.52 25.53
C LYS A 267 22.36 10.17 26.17
N GLY A 268 23.08 9.08 25.84
CA GLY A 268 22.91 7.79 26.52
C GLY A 268 21.55 7.11 26.30
N GLU A 269 20.97 7.27 25.11
CA GLU A 269 19.64 6.72 24.77
C GLU A 269 19.75 5.37 24.02
N GLU A 270 20.96 4.83 23.83
CA GLU A 270 21.21 3.58 23.10
C GLU A 270 20.67 2.35 23.83
N ARG A 271 20.58 2.41 25.17
CA ARG A 271 20.04 1.32 25.98
C ARG A 271 18.60 0.95 25.60
N GLY A 272 17.75 1.95 25.35
CA GLY A 272 16.37 1.71 24.92
C GLY A 272 16.26 1.10 23.52
N VAL A 273 17.29 1.26 22.68
CA VAL A 273 17.37 0.65 21.34
C VAL A 273 17.65 -0.84 21.45
N LEU A 274 18.61 -1.22 22.30
CA LEU A 274 18.96 -2.60 22.59
C LEU A 274 17.75 -3.40 23.10
N GLU A 275 17.12 -2.92 24.17
CA GLU A 275 16.02 -3.62 24.84
C GLU A 275 14.82 -3.85 23.90
N ARG A 276 14.47 -2.85 23.07
CA ARG A 276 13.34 -2.97 22.13
C ARG A 276 13.62 -3.94 20.99
N ILE A 277 14.82 -3.90 20.39
CA ILE A 277 15.18 -4.82 19.31
C ILE A 277 15.16 -6.27 19.80
N GLU A 278 15.68 -6.52 21.01
CA GLU A 278 15.64 -7.84 21.64
C GLU A 278 14.21 -8.29 21.98
N GLU A 279 13.34 -7.39 22.44
CA GLU A 279 11.93 -7.73 22.67
C GLU A 279 11.22 -8.17 21.38
N MET A 280 11.53 -7.54 20.24
CA MET A 280 10.85 -7.81 18.97
C MET A 280 11.40 -9.03 18.23
N PHE A 281 12.72 -9.10 18.09
CA PHE A 281 13.36 -10.12 17.27
C PHE A 281 14.02 -11.21 18.10
N GLY A 282 14.36 -10.95 19.36
CA GLY A 282 15.18 -11.83 20.19
C GLY A 282 16.67 -11.57 19.99
N GLU A 283 17.49 -12.08 20.90
CA GLU A 283 18.93 -11.86 20.92
C GLU A 283 19.65 -12.38 19.66
N GLY A 284 19.10 -13.40 18.99
CA GLY A 284 19.66 -13.96 17.76
C GLY A 284 19.74 -12.96 16.59
N CYS A 285 19.02 -11.83 16.64
CA CYS A 285 19.06 -10.84 15.57
C CYS A 285 20.41 -10.13 15.45
N TRP A 286 21.18 -10.01 16.55
CA TRP A 286 22.47 -9.35 16.56
C TRP A 286 23.48 -10.01 15.62
N GLY A 287 23.40 -11.33 15.43
CA GLY A 287 24.19 -12.07 14.44
C GLY A 287 23.97 -11.61 12.99
N HIS A 288 22.87 -10.92 12.71
CA HIS A 288 22.50 -10.35 11.41
C HIS A 288 22.54 -8.82 11.36
N THR A 289 22.97 -8.15 12.44
CA THR A 289 22.95 -6.68 12.52
C THR A 289 24.29 -6.07 12.10
N VAL A 290 24.23 -5.01 11.29
CA VAL A 290 25.35 -4.11 10.97
C VAL A 290 24.96 -2.69 11.42
N ILE A 291 25.84 -2.02 12.14
CA ILE A 291 25.61 -0.63 12.55
C ILE A 291 25.94 0.30 11.39
N LEU A 292 25.02 1.20 11.04
CA LEU A 292 25.21 2.19 10.00
C LEU A 292 25.34 3.58 10.63
N PHE A 293 26.57 4.05 10.78
CA PHE A 293 26.86 5.39 11.24
C PHE A 293 26.56 6.39 10.13
N THR A 294 25.84 7.45 10.46
CA THR A 294 25.43 8.45 9.49
C THR A 294 25.91 9.84 9.89
N HIS A 295 26.41 10.61 8.93
CA HIS A 295 26.83 11.98 9.18
C HIS A 295 26.38 12.90 8.04
N ASP A 296 26.43 14.20 8.31
CA ASP A 296 26.18 15.24 7.34
C ASP A 296 27.44 16.12 7.16
N ASP A 297 27.56 16.80 6.02
CA ASP A 297 28.75 17.59 5.64
C ASP A 297 29.09 18.77 6.60
N GLY A 298 28.36 18.93 7.72
CA GLY A 298 28.62 19.96 8.73
C GLY A 298 29.52 19.49 9.88
N LEU A 299 29.74 18.19 10.03
CA LEU A 299 30.54 17.60 11.10
C LEU A 299 31.93 17.26 10.58
N LYS A 300 32.97 17.77 11.27
CA LYS A 300 34.37 17.42 10.98
C LYS A 300 34.51 15.90 11.06
N GLU A 301 35.25 15.30 10.13
CA GLU A 301 35.70 13.90 10.17
C GLU A 301 36.39 13.62 11.52
N GLN A 302 35.62 13.26 12.54
CA GLN A 302 36.16 12.58 13.71
C GLN A 302 36.31 11.11 13.32
N SER A 303 37.42 10.49 13.68
CA SER A 303 37.54 9.04 13.47
C SER A 303 36.40 8.35 14.22
N ILE A 304 35.77 7.35 13.61
CA ILE A 304 34.67 6.60 14.24
C ILE A 304 35.19 6.00 15.55
N GLU A 305 36.45 5.59 15.57
CA GLU A 305 37.15 5.07 16.72
C GLU A 305 37.22 6.09 17.86
N GLU A 306 37.49 7.37 17.58
CA GLU A 306 37.40 8.45 18.58
C GLU A 306 35.96 8.65 19.07
N PHE A 307 34.98 8.61 18.17
CA PHE A 307 33.56 8.70 18.53
C PHE A 307 33.13 7.54 19.44
N LEU A 308 33.56 6.32 19.14
CA LEU A 308 33.28 5.13 19.96
C LEU A 308 33.99 5.17 21.31
N GLN A 309 35.21 5.72 21.37
CA GLN A 309 35.96 5.90 22.62
C GLN A 309 35.34 7.00 23.50
N ALA A 310 34.86 8.09 22.90
CA ALA A 310 34.19 9.19 23.59
C ALA A 310 32.70 8.90 23.89
N GLY A 311 32.15 7.85 23.29
CA GLY A 311 30.74 7.47 23.37
C GLY A 311 30.30 6.90 24.73
N SER A 312 29.00 6.67 24.87
CA SER A 312 28.39 6.07 26.06
C SER A 312 28.79 4.60 26.23
N GLN A 313 28.72 4.09 27.47
CA GLN A 313 28.92 2.66 27.74
C GLN A 313 27.91 1.80 26.96
N ASP A 314 26.68 2.31 26.77
CA ASP A 314 25.63 1.62 26.02
C ASP A 314 25.95 1.52 24.52
N LEU A 315 26.55 2.56 23.92
CA LEU A 315 27.02 2.52 22.54
C LEU A 315 28.16 1.50 22.36
N GLN A 316 29.09 1.43 23.32
CA GLN A 316 30.16 0.45 23.30
C GLN A 316 29.62 -0.99 23.39
N GLN A 317 28.66 -1.24 24.29
CA GLN A 317 27.97 -2.53 24.39
C GLN A 317 27.24 -2.90 23.09
N LEU A 318 26.58 -1.94 22.44
CA LEU A 318 25.88 -2.15 21.18
C LEU A 318 26.85 -2.57 20.06
N VAL A 319 28.01 -1.91 19.99
CA VAL A 319 29.07 -2.24 19.02
C VAL A 319 29.67 -3.61 19.30
N GLU A 320 29.86 -3.97 20.56
CA GLU A 320 30.33 -5.31 20.95
C GLU A 320 29.31 -6.40 20.59
N LYS A 321 28.01 -6.20 20.86
CA LYS A 321 26.94 -7.12 20.46
C LYS A 321 26.86 -7.30 18.95
N CYS A 322 27.13 -6.23 18.19
CA CYS A 322 27.23 -6.31 16.73
C CYS A 322 28.60 -6.81 16.25
N GLU A 323 29.43 -7.40 17.10
CA GLU A 323 30.77 -7.94 16.77
C GLU A 323 31.67 -6.91 16.05
N ARG A 324 31.56 -5.64 16.44
CA ARG A 324 32.25 -4.49 15.82
C ARG A 324 31.98 -4.33 14.32
N ARG A 325 30.82 -4.81 13.83
CA ARG A 325 30.37 -4.61 12.45
C ARG A 325 29.66 -3.26 12.32
N TYR A 326 30.38 -2.26 11.85
CA TYR A 326 29.81 -0.95 11.52
C TYR A 326 30.33 -0.41 10.19
N HIS A 327 29.59 0.53 9.60
CA HIS A 327 29.94 1.23 8.36
C HIS A 327 29.52 2.70 8.47
N VAL A 328 30.25 3.62 7.82
CA VAL A 328 29.90 5.05 7.78
C VAL A 328 29.33 5.44 6.44
N LEU A 329 28.21 6.15 6.47
CA LEU A 329 27.51 6.63 5.30
C LEU A 329 27.29 8.14 5.39
N ASN A 330 27.78 8.88 4.38
CA ASN A 330 27.41 10.28 4.18
C ASN A 330 26.03 10.33 3.50
N ILE A 331 25.06 10.97 4.14
CA ILE A 331 23.69 11.03 3.60
C ILE A 331 23.46 12.25 2.67
N LYS A 332 24.41 13.19 2.58
CA LYS A 332 24.33 14.39 1.73
C LYS A 332 25.07 14.26 0.40
N ASP A 333 26.10 13.44 0.31
CA ASP A 333 26.85 13.24 -0.94
C ASP A 333 26.06 12.40 -1.94
N ARG A 334 25.48 13.08 -2.92
CA ARG A 334 24.64 12.51 -3.98
C ARG A 334 25.39 12.22 -5.27
N ALA A 335 26.62 12.73 -5.40
CA ALA A 335 27.29 12.79 -6.70
C ALA A 335 28.42 11.77 -6.82
N HIS A 336 29.37 11.71 -5.88
CA HIS A 336 30.58 10.90 -6.08
C HIS A 336 31.31 10.62 -4.76
N GLY A 337 30.95 9.56 -4.00
CA GLY A 337 31.82 9.20 -2.88
C GLY A 337 31.35 8.20 -1.82
N THR A 338 30.06 7.90 -1.66
CA THR A 338 29.66 6.96 -0.59
C THR A 338 29.92 5.51 -0.98
N PRO A 339 30.65 4.72 -0.16
CA PRO A 339 30.98 3.34 -0.49
C PRO A 339 29.81 2.39 -0.19
N VAL A 340 28.67 2.58 -0.87
CA VAL A 340 27.58 1.60 -0.90
C VAL A 340 28.08 0.19 -1.29
N PRO A 341 29.05 0.02 -2.23
CA PRO A 341 29.66 -1.28 -2.48
C PRO A 341 30.33 -1.91 -1.24
N GLU A 342 31.02 -1.13 -0.41
CA GLU A 342 31.69 -1.64 0.80
C GLU A 342 30.67 -2.02 1.88
N LEU A 343 29.59 -1.23 2.03
CA LEU A 343 28.47 -1.59 2.90
C LEU A 343 27.85 -2.94 2.46
N LEU A 344 27.63 -3.12 1.16
CA LEU A 344 27.09 -4.37 0.63
C LEU A 344 28.06 -5.53 0.81
N GLU A 345 29.37 -5.33 0.61
CA GLU A 345 30.39 -6.34 0.88
C GLU A 345 30.39 -6.77 2.37
N GLN A 346 30.24 -5.80 3.28
CA GLN A 346 30.15 -6.08 4.71
C GLN A 346 28.88 -6.86 5.07
N VAL A 347 27.74 -6.50 4.48
CA VAL A 347 26.50 -7.27 4.63
C VAL A 347 26.66 -8.68 4.06
N GLU A 348 27.32 -8.84 2.92
CA GLU A 348 27.59 -10.16 2.35
C GLU A 348 28.51 -11.01 3.23
N LYS A 349 29.50 -10.41 3.90
CA LYS A 349 30.32 -11.10 4.92
C LYS A 349 29.45 -11.58 6.08
N VAL A 350 28.49 -10.79 6.54
CA VAL A 350 27.52 -11.21 7.57
C VAL A 350 26.65 -12.36 7.09
N VAL A 351 26.15 -12.30 5.87
CA VAL A 351 25.34 -13.38 5.28
C VAL A 351 26.16 -14.66 5.11
N ALA A 352 27.41 -14.56 4.65
CA ALA A 352 28.33 -15.68 4.51
C ALA A 352 28.67 -16.31 5.87
N GLY A 353 28.93 -15.51 6.90
CA GLY A 353 29.14 -15.96 8.28
C GLY A 353 27.93 -16.74 8.83
N ASN A 354 26.72 -16.35 8.43
CA ASN A 354 25.47 -17.04 8.77
C ASN A 354 25.11 -18.18 7.78
N ARG A 355 26.11 -18.75 7.08
CA ARG A 355 25.94 -19.87 6.11
C ARG A 355 24.96 -19.58 4.97
N GLY A 356 24.86 -18.32 4.57
CA GLY A 356 23.94 -17.86 3.52
C GLY A 356 22.47 -17.82 3.94
N ARG A 357 22.16 -18.01 5.23
CA ARG A 357 20.78 -18.00 5.74
C ARG A 357 20.35 -16.57 6.05
N PHE A 358 19.06 -16.30 5.87
CA PHE A 358 18.41 -15.10 6.38
C PHE A 358 18.01 -15.31 7.85
N TYR A 359 17.78 -14.22 8.55
CA TYR A 359 17.31 -14.22 9.92
C TYR A 359 15.96 -14.95 10.02
N SER A 360 15.88 -15.90 10.93
CA SER A 360 14.66 -16.67 11.18
C SER A 360 14.62 -17.13 12.64
N SER A 361 13.77 -16.48 13.44
CA SER A 361 13.42 -16.93 14.80
C SER A 361 12.05 -17.62 14.78
N GLN A 362 11.76 -18.40 15.83
CA GLN A 362 10.45 -19.04 15.99
C GLN A 362 9.31 -18.00 15.98
N THR A 363 9.48 -16.90 16.72
CA THR A 363 8.51 -15.79 16.76
C THR A 363 8.31 -15.15 15.39
N TYR A 364 9.37 -15.04 14.59
CA TYR A 364 9.32 -14.51 13.24
C TYR A 364 8.56 -15.44 12.28
N GLN A 365 8.80 -16.76 12.36
CA GLN A 365 8.10 -17.76 11.54
C GLN A 365 6.61 -17.88 11.87
N GLU A 366 6.26 -17.82 13.16
CA GLU A 366 4.87 -17.83 13.61
C GLU A 366 4.11 -16.60 13.09
N ALA A 367 4.72 -15.42 13.20
CA ALA A 367 4.17 -14.18 12.65
C ALA A 367 4.02 -14.22 11.12
N GLU A 368 5.02 -14.72 10.40
CA GLU A 368 4.97 -14.89 8.93
C GLU A 368 3.81 -15.82 8.52
N THR A 369 3.65 -16.95 9.21
CA THR A 369 2.63 -17.95 8.91
C THR A 369 1.22 -17.40 9.13
N GLN A 370 0.98 -16.75 10.26
CA GLN A 370 -0.32 -16.13 10.56
C GLN A 370 -0.69 -15.06 9.55
N VAL A 371 0.27 -14.22 9.15
CA VAL A 371 0.06 -13.20 8.13
C VAL A 371 -0.31 -13.83 6.78
N ARG A 372 0.43 -14.86 6.35
CA ARG A 372 0.16 -15.57 5.09
C ARG A 372 -1.23 -16.22 5.09
N GLU A 373 -1.64 -16.83 6.20
CA GLU A 373 -2.98 -17.43 6.33
C GLU A 373 -4.10 -16.39 6.24
N MET A 374 -3.95 -15.25 6.92
CA MET A 374 -4.93 -14.16 6.88
C MET A 374 -5.06 -13.57 5.46
N GLU A 375 -3.94 -13.35 4.76
CA GLU A 375 -3.94 -12.90 3.36
C GLU A 375 -4.69 -13.88 2.45
N GLY A 376 -4.44 -15.18 2.61
CA GLY A 376 -5.16 -16.22 1.88
C GLY A 376 -6.67 -16.21 2.16
N LYS A 377 -7.10 -15.94 3.40
CA LYS A 377 -8.53 -15.81 3.76
C LYS A 377 -9.16 -14.59 3.11
N ILE A 378 -8.50 -13.44 3.17
CA ILE A 378 -8.99 -12.18 2.58
C ILE A 378 -9.11 -12.30 1.06
N GLN A 379 -8.12 -12.90 0.40
CA GLN A 379 -8.15 -13.14 -1.05
C GLN A 379 -9.34 -14.02 -1.45
N ARG A 380 -9.59 -15.11 -0.71
CA ARG A 380 -10.74 -15.99 -0.97
C ARG A 380 -12.07 -15.27 -0.79
N LEU A 381 -12.26 -14.56 0.32
CA LEU A 381 -13.51 -13.82 0.60
C LEU A 381 -13.77 -12.72 -0.45
N ASN A 382 -12.74 -12.00 -0.88
CA ASN A 382 -12.88 -10.97 -1.92
C ASN A 382 -13.24 -11.59 -3.27
N MET A 383 -12.63 -12.73 -3.62
CA MET A 383 -12.96 -13.46 -4.84
C MET A 383 -14.41 -13.95 -4.81
N GLU A 384 -14.85 -14.54 -3.70
CA GLU A 384 -16.22 -15.00 -3.50
C GLU A 384 -17.23 -13.85 -3.57
N ARG A 385 -16.93 -12.70 -2.96
CA ARG A 385 -17.80 -11.51 -3.00
C ARG A 385 -17.97 -10.99 -4.41
N LYS A 386 -16.88 -10.87 -5.17
CA LYS A 386 -16.92 -10.41 -6.56
C LYS A 386 -17.76 -11.35 -7.45
N GLN A 387 -17.55 -12.66 -7.33
CA GLN A 387 -18.35 -13.64 -8.07
C GLN A 387 -19.83 -13.57 -7.71
N ARG A 388 -20.14 -13.28 -6.44
CA ARG A 388 -21.53 -13.12 -6.00
C ARG A 388 -22.18 -11.88 -6.59
N GLU A 389 -21.50 -10.73 -6.56
CA GLU A 389 -21.99 -9.48 -7.16
C GLU A 389 -22.23 -9.65 -8.68
N GLU A 390 -21.33 -10.33 -9.39
CA GLU A 390 -21.48 -10.64 -10.81
C GLU A 390 -22.69 -11.56 -11.08
N ARG A 391 -22.90 -12.59 -10.26
CA ARG A 391 -24.08 -13.47 -10.36
C ARG A 391 -25.37 -12.73 -10.12
N GLU A 392 -25.45 -11.94 -9.05
CA GLU A 392 -26.65 -11.17 -8.70
C GLU A 392 -27.01 -10.14 -9.79
N MET A 393 -26.01 -9.53 -10.44
CA MET A 393 -26.23 -8.61 -11.56
C MET A 393 -26.77 -9.34 -12.80
N ARG A 394 -26.22 -10.51 -13.14
CA ARG A 394 -26.71 -11.35 -14.25
C ARG A 394 -28.15 -11.78 -14.04
N GLU A 395 -28.48 -12.28 -12.86
CA GLU A 395 -29.83 -12.74 -12.53
C GLU A 395 -30.87 -11.61 -12.64
N ARG A 396 -30.52 -10.39 -12.19
CA ARG A 396 -31.40 -9.21 -12.34
C ARG A 396 -31.67 -8.89 -13.81
N PHE A 397 -30.62 -8.87 -14.63
CA PHE A 397 -30.74 -8.55 -16.05
C PHE A 397 -31.54 -9.61 -16.82
N GLU A 398 -31.30 -10.90 -16.52
CA GLU A 398 -32.09 -12.00 -17.10
C GLU A 398 -33.57 -11.89 -16.72
N LYS A 399 -33.88 -11.52 -15.48
CA LYS A 399 -35.25 -11.35 -15.00
C LYS A 399 -35.97 -10.18 -15.67
N GLU A 400 -35.34 -9.01 -15.78
CA GLU A 400 -35.91 -7.85 -16.47
C GLU A 400 -36.23 -8.16 -17.94
N LEU A 401 -35.34 -8.91 -18.60
CA LEU A 401 -35.59 -9.38 -19.96
C LEU A 401 -36.79 -10.34 -20.02
N GLN A 402 -36.85 -11.32 -19.11
CA GLN A 402 -37.92 -12.29 -19.07
C GLN A 402 -39.28 -11.59 -18.91
N ASP A 403 -39.37 -10.59 -18.04
CA ASP A 403 -40.58 -9.80 -17.81
C ASP A 403 -40.97 -9.00 -19.08
N SER A 404 -39.99 -8.39 -19.77
CA SER A 404 -40.22 -7.66 -21.02
C SER A 404 -40.73 -8.56 -22.15
N LEU A 405 -40.14 -9.76 -22.30
CA LEU A 405 -40.57 -10.75 -23.30
C LEU A 405 -41.98 -11.28 -23.00
N GLN A 406 -42.28 -11.59 -21.74
CA GLN A 406 -43.63 -12.02 -21.33
C GLN A 406 -44.69 -10.97 -21.65
N LYS A 407 -44.40 -9.69 -21.41
CA LYS A 407 -45.31 -8.59 -21.75
C LYS A 407 -45.60 -8.54 -23.25
N LYS A 408 -44.56 -8.62 -24.09
CA LYS A 408 -44.72 -8.64 -25.56
C LYS A 408 -45.45 -9.89 -26.06
N ASP A 409 -45.19 -11.05 -25.47
CA ASP A 409 -45.92 -12.28 -25.82
C ASP A 409 -47.41 -12.17 -25.48
N GLY A 410 -47.76 -11.52 -24.37
CA GLY A 410 -49.14 -11.19 -24.02
C GLY A 410 -49.82 -10.27 -25.04
N GLU A 411 -49.13 -9.22 -25.50
CA GLU A 411 -49.62 -8.30 -26.54
C GLU A 411 -49.81 -9.02 -27.89
N ILE A 412 -48.85 -9.85 -28.29
CA ILE A 412 -48.91 -10.69 -29.50
C ILE A 412 -50.10 -11.64 -29.44
N GLN A 413 -50.35 -12.28 -28.29
CA GLN A 413 -51.50 -13.17 -28.12
C GLN A 413 -52.83 -12.42 -28.21
N LYS A 414 -52.91 -11.19 -27.67
CA LYS A 414 -54.11 -10.35 -27.76
C LYS A 414 -54.41 -9.98 -29.21
N LEU A 415 -53.42 -9.44 -29.92
CA LEU A 415 -53.55 -9.09 -31.34
C LEU A 415 -53.91 -10.30 -32.22
N LYS A 416 -53.33 -11.48 -31.96
CA LYS A 416 -53.70 -12.72 -32.67
C LYS A 416 -55.17 -13.09 -32.46
N ARG A 417 -55.71 -12.91 -31.25
CA ARG A 417 -57.14 -13.13 -30.96
C ARG A 417 -58.01 -12.13 -31.72
N ASP A 418 -57.66 -10.85 -31.70
CA ASP A 418 -58.42 -9.80 -32.36
C ASP A 418 -58.43 -9.99 -33.90
N ILE A 419 -57.28 -10.33 -34.51
CA ILE A 419 -57.18 -10.67 -35.94
C ILE A 419 -58.04 -11.89 -36.30
N ARG A 420 -58.12 -12.89 -35.42
CA ARG A 420 -58.97 -14.07 -35.64
C ARG A 420 -60.45 -13.68 -35.68
N ILE A 421 -60.90 -12.86 -34.74
CA ILE A 421 -62.29 -12.36 -34.69
C ILE A 421 -62.61 -11.56 -35.95
N LEU A 422 -61.69 -10.68 -36.39
CA LEU A 422 -61.86 -9.93 -37.64
C LEU A 422 -61.96 -10.83 -38.86
N ARG A 423 -61.16 -11.90 -38.95
CA ARG A 423 -61.25 -12.88 -40.04
C ARG A 423 -62.62 -13.55 -40.11
N GLU A 424 -63.15 -13.96 -38.96
CA GLU A 424 -64.49 -14.56 -38.86
C GLU A 424 -65.58 -13.56 -39.30
N ARG A 425 -65.47 -12.28 -38.91
CA ARG A 425 -66.38 -11.22 -39.35
C ARG A 425 -66.31 -10.95 -40.86
N ILE A 426 -65.11 -10.90 -41.43
CA ILE A 426 -64.88 -10.75 -42.88
C ILE A 426 -65.54 -11.91 -43.64
N THR A 427 -65.34 -13.15 -43.20
CA THR A 427 -65.95 -14.32 -43.87
C THR A 427 -67.48 -14.30 -43.82
N GLU A 428 -68.06 -13.78 -42.74
CA GLU A 428 -69.52 -13.64 -42.63
C GLU A 428 -70.05 -12.51 -43.54
N LEU A 429 -69.35 -11.38 -43.63
CA LEU A 429 -69.71 -10.29 -44.56
C LEU A 429 -69.60 -10.74 -46.02
N GLU A 430 -68.59 -11.52 -46.39
CA GLU A 430 -68.45 -12.12 -47.74
C GLU A 430 -69.61 -13.05 -48.08
N ARG A 431 -70.08 -13.83 -47.10
CA ARG A 431 -71.24 -14.72 -47.26
C ARG A 431 -72.52 -13.91 -47.49
N GLN A 432 -72.77 -12.90 -46.66
CA GLN A 432 -73.93 -12.02 -46.80
C GLN A 432 -73.93 -11.28 -48.14
N LEU A 433 -72.77 -10.80 -48.59
CA LEU A 433 -72.61 -10.13 -49.88
C LEU A 433 -72.96 -11.04 -51.07
N LYS A 434 -72.70 -12.35 -50.95
CA LYS A 434 -72.98 -13.34 -51.99
C LYS A 434 -74.47 -13.70 -52.08
N GLU A 435 -75.19 -13.61 -50.97
CA GLU A 435 -76.61 -13.95 -50.86
C GLU A 435 -77.53 -12.74 -51.13
N GLU A 436 -77.04 -11.51 -50.95
CA GLU A 436 -77.81 -10.29 -51.11
C GLU A 436 -78.20 -10.01 -52.57
N ARG A 437 -79.47 -9.64 -52.78
CA ARG A 437 -80.04 -9.38 -54.11
C ARG A 437 -80.28 -7.89 -54.36
N ASP A 438 -80.36 -7.09 -53.30
CA ASP A 438 -80.53 -5.64 -53.40
C ASP A 438 -79.19 -4.95 -53.68
N GLU A 439 -79.06 -4.31 -54.85
CA GLU A 439 -77.83 -3.65 -55.31
C GLU A 439 -77.35 -2.51 -54.39
N GLU A 440 -78.26 -1.84 -53.68
CA GLU A 440 -77.90 -0.78 -52.73
C GLU A 440 -77.27 -1.35 -51.45
N LYS A 441 -77.88 -2.39 -50.87
CA LYS A 441 -77.34 -3.11 -49.69
C LYS A 441 -76.02 -3.82 -50.01
N LYS A 442 -75.89 -4.33 -51.24
CA LYS A 442 -74.64 -4.94 -51.71
C LYS A 442 -73.46 -3.95 -51.70
N ARG A 443 -73.68 -2.70 -52.13
CA ARG A 443 -72.66 -1.64 -52.05
C ARG A 443 -72.32 -1.25 -50.61
N GLU A 444 -73.30 -1.28 -49.70
CA GLU A 444 -73.07 -1.05 -48.27
C GLU A 444 -72.21 -2.16 -47.65
N LEU A 445 -72.55 -3.43 -47.92
CA LEU A 445 -71.78 -4.60 -47.49
C LEU A 445 -70.36 -4.62 -48.08
N GLU A 446 -70.18 -4.25 -49.35
CA GLU A 446 -68.86 -4.09 -49.98
C GLU A 446 -68.02 -3.01 -49.27
N SER A 447 -68.65 -1.90 -48.89
CA SER A 447 -67.98 -0.81 -48.17
C SER A 447 -67.58 -1.23 -46.74
N GLU A 448 -68.42 -2.00 -46.05
CA GLU A 448 -68.13 -2.54 -44.71
C GLU A 448 -67.04 -3.62 -44.77
N LEU A 449 -67.14 -4.55 -45.73
CA LEU A 449 -66.13 -5.59 -45.97
C LEU A 449 -64.76 -4.98 -46.25
N LYS A 450 -64.69 -3.92 -47.06
CA LYS A 450 -63.45 -3.20 -47.34
C LYS A 450 -62.85 -2.59 -46.08
N ARG A 451 -63.66 -1.93 -45.23
CA ARG A 451 -63.19 -1.34 -43.96
C ARG A 451 -62.65 -2.41 -42.99
N GLU A 452 -63.32 -3.54 -42.88
CA GLU A 452 -62.87 -4.64 -42.02
C GLU A 452 -61.61 -5.32 -42.57
N SER A 453 -61.50 -5.46 -43.90
CA SER A 453 -60.28 -5.94 -44.56
C SER A 453 -59.09 -5.01 -44.31
N ASP A 454 -59.26 -3.69 -44.49
CA ASP A 454 -58.21 -2.70 -44.24
C ASP A 454 -57.75 -2.71 -42.76
N ARG A 455 -58.70 -2.82 -41.82
CA ARG A 455 -58.43 -2.95 -40.37
C ARG A 455 -57.64 -4.22 -40.04
N ARG A 456 -58.00 -5.35 -40.65
CA ARG A 456 -57.29 -6.62 -40.47
C ARG A 456 -55.85 -6.51 -40.99
N GLU A 457 -55.65 -5.95 -42.17
CA GLU A 457 -54.30 -5.76 -42.71
C GLU A 457 -53.44 -4.87 -41.82
N GLU A 458 -54.01 -3.79 -41.28
CA GLU A 458 -53.30 -2.91 -40.33
C GLU A 458 -52.91 -3.67 -39.05
N MET A 459 -53.80 -4.48 -38.49
CA MET A 459 -53.49 -5.30 -37.31
C MET A 459 -52.45 -6.39 -37.63
N GLU A 460 -52.49 -6.99 -38.81
CA GLU A 460 -51.47 -7.97 -39.25
C GLU A 460 -50.09 -7.30 -39.40
N ARG A 461 -50.02 -6.09 -39.95
CA ARG A 461 -48.77 -5.28 -40.00
C ARG A 461 -48.26 -4.96 -38.59
N ASN A 462 -49.13 -4.59 -37.66
CA ASN A 462 -48.76 -4.29 -36.28
C ASN A 462 -48.26 -5.54 -35.53
N LEU A 463 -48.90 -6.70 -35.77
CA LEU A 463 -48.47 -7.98 -35.23
C LEU A 463 -47.06 -8.35 -35.73
N GLU A 464 -46.78 -8.14 -37.01
CA GLU A 464 -45.47 -8.43 -37.60
C GLU A 464 -44.38 -7.54 -36.98
N ARG A 465 -44.65 -6.24 -36.82
CA ARG A 465 -43.74 -5.29 -36.13
C ARG A 465 -43.44 -5.71 -34.69
N LEU A 466 -44.43 -6.21 -33.95
CA LEU A 466 -44.21 -6.66 -32.57
C LEU A 466 -43.41 -7.97 -32.49
N LYS A 467 -43.65 -8.92 -33.41
CA LYS A 467 -42.83 -10.13 -33.51
C LYS A 467 -41.37 -9.81 -33.82
N GLU A 468 -41.13 -8.86 -34.73
CA GLU A 468 -39.80 -8.40 -35.12
C GLU A 468 -39.09 -7.72 -33.94
N LYS A 469 -39.79 -6.82 -33.22
CA LYS A 469 -39.24 -6.20 -31.99
C LYS A 469 -38.84 -7.24 -30.93
N ARG A 470 -39.70 -8.22 -30.67
CA ARG A 470 -39.40 -9.34 -29.75
C ARG A 470 -38.20 -10.16 -30.21
N GLU A 471 -38.07 -10.39 -31.52
CA GLU A 471 -36.94 -11.15 -32.05
C GLU A 471 -35.63 -10.35 -32.01
N ASN A 472 -35.67 -9.04 -32.29
CA ASN A 472 -34.52 -8.16 -32.19
C ASN A 472 -34.01 -8.06 -30.75
N GLU A 473 -34.89 -7.87 -29.76
CA GLU A 473 -34.48 -7.87 -28.35
C GLU A 473 -33.84 -9.20 -27.94
N ARG A 474 -34.37 -10.34 -28.42
CA ARG A 474 -33.74 -11.64 -28.18
C ARG A 474 -32.36 -11.75 -28.82
N ARG A 475 -32.16 -11.21 -30.03
CA ARG A 475 -30.88 -11.21 -30.74
C ARG A 475 -29.86 -10.28 -30.08
N GLU A 476 -30.26 -9.08 -29.66
CA GLU A 476 -29.41 -8.14 -28.94
C GLU A 476 -28.93 -8.73 -27.62
N MET A 477 -29.80 -9.45 -26.92
CA MET A 477 -29.44 -10.16 -25.70
C MET A 477 -28.46 -11.30 -25.91
N GLU A 478 -28.62 -12.07 -26.98
CA GLU A 478 -27.65 -13.12 -27.31
C GLU A 478 -26.28 -12.52 -27.65
N ARG A 479 -26.25 -11.37 -28.33
CA ARG A 479 -25.02 -10.60 -28.59
C ARG A 479 -24.40 -10.07 -27.31
N HIS A 480 -25.17 -9.40 -26.45
CA HIS A 480 -24.68 -8.90 -25.18
C HIS A 480 -24.22 -10.04 -24.25
N ARG A 481 -24.90 -11.18 -24.24
CA ARG A 481 -24.46 -12.37 -23.50
C ARG A 481 -23.09 -12.85 -23.99
N GLN A 482 -22.91 -12.99 -25.29
CA GLN A 482 -21.65 -13.41 -25.90
C GLN A 482 -20.54 -12.36 -25.73
N GLU A 483 -20.86 -11.07 -25.79
CA GLU A 483 -19.93 -9.98 -25.52
C GLU A 483 -19.49 -9.94 -24.06
N ILE A 484 -20.43 -10.13 -23.13
CA ILE A 484 -20.15 -10.23 -21.70
C ILE A 484 -19.33 -11.49 -21.39
N GLU A 485 -19.60 -12.61 -22.04
CA GLU A 485 -18.85 -13.87 -21.87
C GLU A 485 -17.43 -13.75 -22.43
N LYS A 486 -17.26 -13.18 -23.62
CA LYS A 486 -15.93 -12.86 -24.19
C LYS A 486 -15.18 -11.81 -23.36
N MET A 487 -15.87 -10.78 -22.88
CA MET A 487 -15.29 -9.83 -21.95
C MET A 487 -14.86 -10.57 -20.69
N MET A 488 -15.66 -11.45 -20.10
CA MET A 488 -15.23 -12.22 -18.93
C MET A 488 -14.05 -13.14 -19.19
N GLU A 489 -13.95 -13.84 -20.32
CA GLU A 489 -12.76 -14.65 -20.63
C GLU A 489 -11.50 -13.78 -20.74
N ASN A 490 -11.61 -12.62 -21.39
CA ASN A 490 -10.50 -11.66 -21.50
C ASN A 490 -10.18 -11.00 -20.14
N TYR A 491 -11.21 -10.65 -19.36
CA TYR A 491 -11.10 -10.11 -18.00
C TYR A 491 -10.68 -11.18 -16.99
N GLU A 492 -10.87 -12.48 -17.16
CA GLU A 492 -10.30 -13.49 -16.26
C GLU A 492 -8.80 -13.65 -16.50
N GLY A 493 -8.36 -13.52 -17.76
CA GLY A 493 -6.96 -13.41 -18.13
C GLY A 493 -6.31 -12.11 -17.63
N GLU A 494 -6.94 -10.96 -17.89
CA GLU A 494 -6.42 -9.64 -17.52
C GLU A 494 -6.68 -9.29 -16.06
N ALA A 495 -7.82 -9.62 -15.46
CA ALA A 495 -8.12 -9.39 -14.05
C ALA A 495 -7.50 -10.43 -13.12
N ARG A 496 -6.93 -11.56 -13.55
CA ARG A 496 -5.95 -12.26 -12.70
C ARG A 496 -4.70 -11.42 -12.50
N VAL A 497 -4.18 -10.85 -13.59
CA VAL A 497 -2.99 -9.99 -13.60
C VAL A 497 -3.27 -8.63 -12.94
N GLU A 498 -4.44 -8.05 -13.19
CA GLU A 498 -4.87 -6.75 -12.67
C GLU A 498 -5.53 -6.89 -11.28
N ALA A 499 -6.12 -8.02 -10.87
CA ALA A 499 -6.51 -8.26 -9.47
C ALA A 499 -5.29 -8.56 -8.59
N GLU A 500 -4.21 -9.19 -9.07
CA GLU A 500 -2.94 -9.19 -8.36
C GLU A 500 -2.39 -7.75 -8.19
N ARG A 501 -2.53 -6.92 -9.24
CA ARG A 501 -2.13 -5.50 -9.22
C ARG A 501 -3.05 -4.59 -8.39
N ASN A 502 -4.34 -4.90 -8.31
CA ASN A 502 -5.37 -4.12 -7.62
C ASN A 502 -5.63 -4.62 -6.19
N LEU A 503 -5.37 -5.89 -5.84
CA LEU A 503 -5.23 -6.31 -4.45
C LEU A 503 -4.18 -5.44 -3.75
N MET A 504 -3.09 -5.11 -4.45
CA MET A 504 -2.07 -4.17 -3.98
C MET A 504 -2.59 -2.72 -3.81
N LYS A 505 -3.60 -2.30 -4.58
CA LYS A 505 -4.21 -0.96 -4.52
C LYS A 505 -5.43 -0.86 -3.57
N ILE A 506 -6.13 -1.96 -3.30
CA ILE A 506 -7.32 -2.01 -2.41
C ILE A 506 -6.92 -2.24 -0.95
N VAL A 507 -5.85 -3.02 -0.70
CA VAL A 507 -5.32 -3.23 0.65
C VAL A 507 -4.76 -1.92 1.25
N LEU A 508 -4.28 -0.98 0.41
CA LEU A 508 -3.66 0.27 0.85
C LEU A 508 -4.64 1.26 1.54
N PRO A 509 -5.84 1.57 0.99
CA PRO A 509 -6.78 2.50 1.59
C PRO A 509 -7.53 1.94 2.82
N GLU A 510 -7.83 0.63 2.86
CA GLU A 510 -8.42 0.01 4.07
C GLU A 510 -7.43 -0.02 5.24
N LEU A 511 -6.13 -0.28 4.96
CA LEU A 511 -5.06 -0.08 5.94
C LEU A 511 -4.99 1.38 6.40
N GLN A 512 -5.13 2.36 5.50
CA GLN A 512 -5.11 3.78 5.83
C GLN A 512 -6.32 4.23 6.68
N ARG A 513 -7.51 3.67 6.44
CA ARG A 513 -8.72 3.98 7.22
C ARG A 513 -8.65 3.38 8.63
N ASN A 514 -8.13 2.15 8.76
CA ASN A 514 -7.92 1.50 10.06
C ASN A 514 -6.82 2.18 10.89
N ILE A 515 -5.76 2.71 10.24
CA ILE A 515 -4.78 3.61 10.89
C ILE A 515 -5.47 4.84 11.44
N MET A 516 -6.30 5.50 10.63
CA MET A 516 -6.90 6.78 10.99
C MET A 516 -7.82 6.62 12.21
N ILE A 517 -8.64 5.57 12.22
CA ILE A 517 -9.53 5.24 13.35
C ILE A 517 -8.73 4.97 14.63
N SER A 518 -7.66 4.15 14.54
CA SER A 518 -6.76 3.84 15.67
C SER A 518 -6.06 5.09 16.20
N LYS A 519 -5.56 5.94 15.29
CA LYS A 519 -4.90 7.21 15.59
C LYS A 519 -5.82 8.18 16.34
N THR A 520 -7.08 8.34 15.92
CA THR A 520 -8.05 9.17 16.67
C THR A 520 -8.40 8.61 18.06
N LYS A 521 -8.37 7.29 18.24
CA LYS A 521 -8.69 6.65 19.52
C LYS A 521 -7.55 6.87 20.53
N MET A 522 -6.31 6.62 20.11
CA MET A 522 -5.12 6.91 20.92
C MET A 522 -4.94 8.39 21.22
N GLN A 523 -5.28 9.28 20.29
CA GLN A 523 -5.14 10.71 20.51
C GLN A 523 -6.11 11.23 21.59
N ARG A 524 -7.32 10.64 21.71
CA ARG A 524 -8.26 10.93 22.79
C ARG A 524 -7.80 10.37 24.14
N GLU A 525 -7.21 9.18 24.14
CA GLU A 525 -6.64 8.59 25.37
C GLU A 525 -5.42 9.35 25.87
N PHE A 526 -4.56 9.82 24.97
CA PHE A 526 -3.40 10.63 25.29
C PHE A 526 -3.80 12.01 25.87
N SER A 527 -4.79 12.69 25.28
CA SER A 527 -5.33 13.93 25.85
C SER A 527 -5.89 13.72 27.27
N ARG A 528 -6.59 12.60 27.50
CA ARG A 528 -7.13 12.28 28.83
C ARG A 528 -6.03 12.02 29.87
N GLN A 529 -4.92 11.41 29.48
CA GLN A 529 -3.78 11.16 30.37
C GLN A 529 -2.98 12.43 30.69
N MET A 530 -2.87 13.36 29.73
CA MET A 530 -2.21 14.65 29.94
C MET A 530 -3.00 15.53 30.92
N GLU A 531 -4.32 15.60 30.79
CA GLU A 531 -5.18 16.32 31.74
C GLU A 531 -5.07 15.77 33.17
N GLU A 532 -4.93 14.45 33.30
CA GLU A 532 -4.74 13.76 34.57
C GLU A 532 -3.36 14.04 35.20
N LYS A 533 -2.30 14.10 34.40
CA LYS A 533 -0.93 14.42 34.84
C LYS A 533 -0.77 15.87 35.26
N ASP A 534 -1.39 16.81 34.53
CA ASP A 534 -1.41 18.23 34.91
C ASP A 534 -2.13 18.46 36.24
N ARG A 535 -3.18 17.67 36.50
CA ARG A 535 -3.89 17.67 37.79
C ARG A 535 -2.99 17.18 38.93
N GLN A 536 -2.21 16.11 38.72
CA GLN A 536 -1.25 15.60 39.71
C GLN A 536 -0.07 16.56 39.95
N MET A 537 0.41 17.26 38.91
CA MET A 537 1.50 18.23 39.04
C MET A 537 1.07 19.42 39.91
N LYS A 538 -0.15 19.93 39.71
CA LYS A 538 -0.72 21.01 40.52
C LYS A 538 -0.87 20.63 41.99
N GLU A 539 -1.21 19.39 42.29
CA GLU A 539 -1.24 18.89 43.68
C GLU A 539 0.16 18.86 44.29
N LYS A 540 1.16 18.34 43.56
CA LYS A 540 2.56 18.26 44.01
C LYS A 540 3.21 19.63 44.22
N ASP A 541 2.93 20.59 43.35
CA ASP A 541 3.39 21.98 43.51
C ASP A 541 2.76 22.61 44.77
N GLY A 542 1.47 22.35 45.01
CA GLY A 542 0.80 22.74 46.25
C GLY A 542 1.43 22.13 47.51
N GLU A 543 1.89 20.87 47.45
CA GLU A 543 2.62 20.22 48.54
C GLU A 543 4.03 20.79 48.74
N MET A 544 4.76 21.06 47.64
CA MET A 544 6.11 21.61 47.69
C MET A 544 6.12 23.01 48.31
N GLU A 545 5.10 23.83 48.01
CA GLU A 545 4.96 25.17 48.56
C GLU A 545 4.74 25.13 50.08
N ARG A 546 3.92 24.17 50.57
CA ARG A 546 3.73 23.93 52.01
C ARG A 546 5.03 23.52 52.70
N LEU A 547 5.82 22.63 52.09
CA LEU A 547 7.11 22.20 52.65
C LEU A 547 8.13 23.34 52.71
N ARG A 548 8.17 24.22 51.71
CA ARG A 548 9.03 25.42 51.73
C ARG A 548 8.66 26.37 52.86
N GLN A 549 7.36 26.52 53.12
CA GLN A 549 6.87 27.36 54.20
C GLN A 549 7.30 26.80 55.58
N ASN A 550 7.17 25.49 55.78
CA ASN A 550 7.67 24.82 56.98
C ASN A 550 9.20 24.94 57.16
N LEU A 551 9.97 24.86 56.06
CA LEU A 551 11.44 24.97 56.12
C LEU A 551 11.89 26.39 56.54
N LYS A 552 11.16 27.43 56.11
CA LYS A 552 11.40 28.81 56.57
C LYS A 552 11.18 28.94 58.07
N GLU A 553 10.09 28.39 58.59
CA GLU A 553 9.81 28.38 60.04
C GLU A 553 10.92 27.68 60.83
N VAL A 554 11.43 26.55 60.35
CA VAL A 554 12.55 25.82 60.99
C VAL A 554 13.85 26.64 60.95
N SER A 555 14.13 27.32 59.84
CA SER A 555 15.31 28.18 59.70
C SER A 555 15.28 29.38 60.66
N GLU A 556 14.10 29.98 60.84
CA GLU A 556 13.91 31.07 61.80
C GLU A 556 14.17 30.58 63.24
N ILE A 557 13.66 29.38 63.59
CA ILE A 557 13.92 28.76 64.89
C ILE A 557 15.42 28.46 65.08
N HIS A 558 16.12 27.95 64.05
CA HIS A 558 17.56 27.68 64.11
C HIS A 558 18.37 28.96 64.37
N SER A 559 18.06 30.05 63.65
CA SER A 559 18.74 31.35 63.84
C SER A 559 18.61 31.86 65.28
N VAL A 560 17.42 31.71 65.90
CA VAL A 560 17.18 32.11 67.29
C VAL A 560 17.99 31.27 68.28
N LEU A 561 18.16 29.97 68.01
CA LEU A 561 18.97 29.06 68.84
C LEU A 561 20.47 29.36 68.72
N GLU A 562 20.95 29.68 67.52
CA GLU A 562 22.35 29.97 67.24
C GLU A 562 22.79 31.29 67.90
N GLU A 563 21.93 32.31 67.88
CA GLU A 563 22.14 33.56 68.62
C GLU A 563 22.20 33.33 70.14
N ARG A 564 21.44 32.35 70.65
CA ARG A 564 21.46 31.97 72.07
C ARG A 564 22.76 31.29 72.45
N LEU A 565 23.29 30.41 71.59
CA LEU A 565 24.55 29.69 71.80
C LEU A 565 25.78 30.61 71.75
N LEU A 566 25.75 31.67 70.95
CA LEU A 566 26.82 32.68 70.87
C LEU A 566 26.93 33.56 72.12
N ARG A 567 25.84 33.72 72.89
CA ARG A 567 25.83 34.52 74.14
C ARG A 567 26.40 33.76 75.35
N GLU A 568 26.43 32.42 75.31
CA GLU A 568 26.94 31.58 76.39
C GLU A 568 28.35 31.03 76.07
N GLY A 569 29.38 31.85 76.26
CA GLY A 569 30.79 31.60 75.87
C GLY A 569 31.49 30.33 76.43
N ARG A 570 31.03 29.14 76.06
CA ARG A 570 31.69 27.82 76.26
C ARG A 570 31.38 26.88 75.08
N GLY A 571 31.66 27.32 73.86
CA GLY A 571 31.08 26.71 72.66
C GLY A 571 31.92 25.67 71.89
N GLN A 572 33.23 25.53 72.10
CA GLN A 572 34.03 24.71 71.15
C GLN A 572 33.88 23.19 71.32
N ARG A 573 33.47 22.69 72.50
CA ARG A 573 33.27 21.24 72.73
C ARG A 573 31.85 20.75 72.41
N ALA A 574 30.86 21.64 72.42
CA ALA A 574 29.49 21.31 72.03
C ALA A 574 29.34 21.28 70.50
N LEU A 575 29.98 22.22 69.79
CA LEU A 575 29.97 22.30 68.32
C LEU A 575 30.53 21.03 67.66
N ILE A 576 31.61 20.44 68.19
CA ILE A 576 32.18 19.18 67.66
C ILE A 576 31.22 17.99 67.89
N ARG A 577 30.46 17.97 68.99
CA ARG A 577 29.48 16.90 69.25
C ARG A 577 28.22 17.04 68.41
N VAL A 578 27.77 18.26 68.16
CA VAL A 578 26.59 18.52 67.31
C VAL A 578 26.94 18.29 65.84
N LEU A 579 28.10 18.77 65.36
CA LEU A 579 28.58 18.46 64.00
C LEU A 579 28.77 16.94 63.80
N GLY A 580 29.32 16.24 64.81
CA GLY A 580 29.44 14.78 64.79
C GLY A 580 28.10 14.04 64.74
N TRP A 581 27.07 14.55 65.42
CA TRP A 581 25.71 14.00 65.40
C TRP A 581 24.99 14.29 64.07
N VAL A 582 25.15 15.50 63.51
CA VAL A 582 24.60 15.87 62.21
C VAL A 582 25.25 15.06 61.09
N THR A 583 26.56 14.81 61.12
CA THR A 583 27.21 13.94 60.12
C THR A 583 26.77 12.47 60.21
N ARG A 584 26.40 11.99 61.40
CA ARG A 584 25.91 10.61 61.61
C ARG A 584 24.44 10.42 61.25
N ASN A 585 23.61 11.43 61.46
CA ASN A 585 22.18 11.33 61.14
C ASN A 585 21.83 11.83 59.73
N SER A 586 22.63 12.71 59.13
CA SER A 586 22.42 13.14 57.73
C SER A 586 22.77 12.04 56.74
N SER A 587 23.74 11.18 57.06
CA SER A 587 24.06 10.01 56.24
C SER A 587 22.96 8.96 56.29
N SER A 588 22.30 8.76 57.43
CA SER A 588 21.14 7.86 57.53
C SER A 588 19.89 8.38 56.82
N TRP A 589 19.69 9.69 56.73
CA TRP A 589 18.49 10.26 56.10
C TRP A 589 18.63 10.41 54.57
N LEU A 590 19.85 10.70 54.08
CA LEU A 590 20.14 10.73 52.64
C LEU A 590 20.19 9.32 52.02
N LEU A 591 20.62 8.28 52.77
CA LEU A 591 20.60 6.89 52.29
C LEU A 591 19.19 6.29 52.23
N HIS A 592 18.23 6.80 53.01
CA HIS A 592 16.87 6.25 53.07
C HIS A 592 15.88 6.91 52.09
N ASN A 593 16.28 8.00 51.42
CA ASN A 593 15.49 8.70 50.39
C ASN A 593 16.10 8.57 48.97
N LEU A 594 17.16 7.77 48.80
CA LEU A 594 17.80 7.51 47.51
C LEU A 594 17.66 6.05 47.03
N ILE A 595 16.91 5.22 47.78
CA ILE A 595 16.37 3.92 47.38
C ILE A 595 14.85 4.07 47.41
#